data_AF-A0A1I1CW32-F1
#
_entry.id   AF-A0A1I1CW32-F1
#
_cell.length_a   1.000
_cell.length_b   1.000
_cell.length_c   1.000
_cell.angle_alpha   90.00
_cell.angle_beta   90.00
_cell.angle_gamma   90.00
#
_symmetry.space_group_name_H-M   'P 1'
#
loop_
_entity.id
_entity.type
_entity.pdbx_description
1 polymer ?
#
loop_
_entity_poly.entity_id
_entity_poly.type
_entity_poly.pdbx_seq_one_letter_code
_entity_poly.pdbx_strand_id
1 'polypeptide(L)' 'MTYRVEQFVRKISSPVIVKYGDTEREFKSGEELANYDFDRNVVVTDVSADGNKIIITLVENARVNETNWVGEEQTYF' A
#
# COMPACT_ATOMS: atom_id res chain seq x y z
N MET A 1 0.92 -16.21 7.50
CA MET A 1 -0.20 -15.41 6.96
C MET A 1 0.38 -14.54 5.89
N THR A 2 -0.17 -14.53 4.68
CA THR A 2 0.27 -13.64 3.59
C THR A 2 -0.64 -12.42 3.52
N TYR A 3 -0.05 -11.25 3.35
CA TYR A 3 -0.77 -9.99 3.28
C TYR A 3 -0.69 -9.42 1.87
N ARG A 4 -1.77 -8.80 1.41
CA ARG A 4 -1.86 -8.22 0.07
C ARG A 4 -2.23 -6.76 0.18
N VAL A 5 -1.72 -5.96 -0.75
CA VAL A 5 -2.10 -4.55 -0.86
C VAL A 5 -3.52 -4.43 -1.41
N GLU A 6 -4.09 -3.24 -1.25
CA GLU A 6 -5.44 -2.94 -1.68
C GLU A 6 -5.63 -3.15 -3.20
N GLN A 7 -6.76 -3.74 -3.58
CA GLN A 7 -7.03 -4.17 -4.96
C GLN A 7 -7.14 -3.02 -5.97
N PHE A 8 -7.19 -1.74 -5.53
CA PHE A 8 -7.24 -0.60 -6.44
C PHE A 8 -5.98 -0.51 -7.31
N VAL A 9 -4.83 -1.00 -6.82
CA VAL A 9 -3.57 -0.98 -7.57
C VAL A 9 -3.65 -1.81 -8.85
N ARG A 10 -4.58 -2.78 -8.95
CA ARG A 10 -4.78 -3.60 -10.18
C ARG A 10 -5.13 -2.77 -11.40
N LYS A 11 -5.69 -1.58 -11.21
CA LYS A 11 -6.07 -0.67 -12.31
C LYS A 11 -4.87 0.07 -12.89
N ILE A 12 -3.69 -0.03 -12.27
CA ILE A 12 -2.48 0.65 -12.70
C ILE A 12 -1.79 -0.18 -13.78
N SER A 13 -1.85 0.31 -15.02
CA SER A 13 -1.16 -0.30 -16.16
C SER A 13 0.30 0.14 -16.29
N SER A 14 0.69 1.23 -15.63
CA SER A 14 2.06 1.72 -15.59
C SER A 14 2.95 0.88 -14.64
N PRO A 15 4.28 0.88 -14.83
CA PRO A 15 5.21 0.31 -13.86
C PRO A 15 5.01 0.92 -12.47
N VAL A 16 5.09 0.08 -11.44
CA VAL A 16 4.85 0.47 -10.06
C VAL A 16 6.10 0.23 -9.24
N ILE A 17 6.58 1.28 -8.58
CA ILE A 17 7.65 1.22 -7.60
C ILE A 17 7.01 1.20 -6.23
N VAL A 18 7.29 0.16 -5.46
CA VAL A 18 6.85 0.03 -4.08
C VAL A 18 8.00 0.34 -3.15
N LYS A 19 7.78 1.30 -2.25
CA LYS A 19 8.71 1.64 -1.17
C LYS A 19 8.17 1.11 0.14
N TYR A 20 8.94 0.28 0.83
CA TYR A 20 8.62 -0.28 2.13
C TYR A 20 9.82 -0.07 3.07
N GLY A 21 9.73 0.95 3.92
CA GLY A 21 10.87 1.42 4.72
C GLY A 21 12.05 1.79 3.82
N ASP A 22 13.21 1.20 4.06
CA ASP A 22 14.42 1.37 3.24
C ASP A 22 14.47 0.45 2.00
N THR A 23 13.48 -0.41 1.81
CA THR A 23 13.43 -1.32 0.66
C THR A 23 12.58 -0.73 -0.46
N GLU A 24 13.11 -0.74 -1.67
CA GLU A 24 12.36 -0.43 -2.88
C GLU A 24 12.26 -1.67 -3.77
N ARG A 25 11.09 -1.88 -4.38
CA ARG A 25 10.86 -2.93 -5.36
C ARG A 25 10.03 -2.43 -6.52
N GLU A 26 10.49 -2.70 -7.73
CA GLU A 26 9.76 -2.39 -8.96
C GLU A 26 8.92 -3.59 -9.43
N PHE A 27 7.71 -3.29 -9.86
CA PHE A 27 6.74 -4.19 -10.48
C PHE A 27 6.39 -3.64 -11.86
N LYS A 28 6.15 -4.52 -12.85
CA LYS A 28 5.87 -4.06 -14.22
C LYS A 28 4.46 -3.48 -14.37
N SER A 29 3.57 -3.84 -13.45
CA SER A 29 2.18 -3.36 -13.41
C SER A 29 1.64 -3.46 -12.00
N GLY A 30 0.55 -2.75 -11.74
CA GLY A 30 -0.16 -2.87 -10.47
C GLY A 30 -0.88 -4.21 -10.29
N GLU A 31 -1.08 -4.99 -11.36
CA GLU A 31 -1.56 -6.37 -11.24
C GLU A 31 -0.53 -7.29 -10.59
N GLU A 32 0.75 -7.18 -10.96
CA GLU A 32 1.83 -7.94 -10.30
C GLU A 32 1.93 -7.58 -8.82
N LEU A 33 1.80 -6.29 -8.50
CA LEU A 33 1.79 -5.83 -7.12
C LEU A 33 0.59 -6.37 -6.33
N ALA A 34 -0.62 -6.35 -6.91
CA ALA A 34 -1.81 -6.84 -6.22
C ALA A 34 -1.80 -8.36 -5.95
N ASN A 35 -1.08 -9.11 -6.79
CA ASN A 35 -0.88 -10.54 -6.62
C ASN A 35 0.36 -10.87 -5.77
N TYR A 36 1.17 -9.86 -5.41
CA TYR A 36 2.34 -10.05 -4.57
C TYR A 36 1.92 -10.26 -3.10
N ASP A 37 2.36 -11.36 -2.53
CA ASP A 37 2.15 -11.69 -1.13
C ASP A 37 3.32 -11.11 -0.29
N PHE A 38 2.97 -10.23 0.65
CA PHE A 38 3.90 -9.69 1.64
C PHE A 38 3.93 -10.58 2.88
N ASP A 39 5.13 -10.82 3.42
CA ASP A 39 5.34 -11.56 4.68
C ASP A 39 4.80 -10.82 5.91
N ARG A 40 4.59 -9.51 5.80
CA ARG A 40 4.15 -8.63 6.88
C ARG A 40 2.89 -7.87 6.49
N ASN A 41 2.10 -7.47 7.48
CA ASN A 41 0.90 -6.67 7.23
C ASN A 41 1.32 -5.29 6.74
N VAL A 42 0.95 -4.94 5.52
CA VAL A 42 1.32 -3.68 4.88
C VAL A 42 0.07 -2.90 4.50
N VAL A 43 0.13 -1.58 4.63
CA VAL A 43 -0.91 -0.65 4.17
C VAL A 43 -0.31 0.42 3.30
N VAL A 44 -1.07 0.89 2.31
CA VAL A 44 -0.68 2.02 1.46
C VAL A 44 -0.85 3.31 2.26
N THR A 45 0.21 4.10 2.37
CA THR A 45 0.16 5.42 3.03
C THR A 45 0.25 6.57 2.05
N ASP A 46 0.93 6.35 0.92
CA ASP A 46 1.12 7.38 -0.08
C ASP A 46 1.15 6.75 -1.48
N VAL A 47 0.58 7.46 -2.43
CA VAL A 47 0.62 7.12 -3.85
C VAL A 47 0.99 8.39 -4.61
N SER A 48 2.14 8.36 -5.25
CA SER A 48 2.65 9.42 -6.10
C SER A 48 2.92 8.91 -7.51
N ALA A 49 2.96 9.80 -8.48
CA ALA A 49 3.32 9.49 -9.85
C ALA A 49 4.58 10.29 -10.21
N ASP A 50 5.59 9.60 -10.73
CA ASP A 50 6.81 10.22 -11.24
C ASP A 50 7.01 9.81 -12.70
N GLY A 51 6.72 10.76 -13.61
CA GLY A 51 6.74 10.53 -15.04
C GLY A 51 5.79 9.41 -15.47
N ASN A 52 6.35 8.29 -15.92
CA ASN A 52 5.60 7.12 -16.37
C ASN A 52 5.48 6.01 -15.31
N LYS A 53 5.95 6.25 -14.08
CA LYS A 53 5.92 5.27 -13.00
C LYS A 53 5.02 5.75 -11.86
N ILE A 54 4.33 4.80 -11.23
CA ILE A 54 3.60 5.06 -9.99
C ILE A 54 4.48 4.62 -8.82
N ILE A 55 4.67 5.49 -7.84
CA ILE A 55 5.40 5.20 -6.61
C ILE A 55 4.35 5.02 -5.51
N ILE A 56 4.35 3.84 -4.90
CA ILE A 56 3.46 3.48 -3.80
C ILE A 56 4.31 3.28 -2.56
N THR A 57 4.04 4.07 -1.53
CA THR A 57 4.69 3.90 -0.23
C THR A 57 3.81 3.03 0.65
N LEU A 58 4.40 1.93 1.10
CA LEU A 58 3.81 0.98 2.04
C LEU A 58 4.49 1.15 3.40
N VAL A 59 3.71 1.03 4.46
CA VAL A 59 4.24 0.91 5.82
C VAL A 59 3.72 -0.36 6.46
N GLU A 60 4.48 -0.87 7.43
CA GLU A 60 4.00 -1.96 8.27
C GLU A 60 2.79 -1.48 9.06
N ASN A 61 1.67 -2.17 8.90
CA ASN A 61 0.49 -1.90 9.69
C ASN A 61 0.66 -2.53 11.07
N ALA A 62 1.31 -1.81 11.99
CA ALA A 62 1.46 -2.22 13.38
C ALA A 62 0.11 -2.31 14.13
N ARG A 63 -0.97 -1.69 13.60
CA ARG A 63 -2.30 -1.66 14.23
C ARG A 63 -3.06 -2.97 14.19
N VAL A 64 -2.58 -4.03 13.54
CA VAL A 64 -3.19 -5.36 13.77
C VAL A 64 -2.88 -5.95 15.16
N ASN A 65 -1.94 -5.37 15.92
CA ASN A 65 -1.79 -5.67 17.35
C ASN A 65 -2.43 -4.61 18.26
N GLU A 66 -2.84 -3.46 17.73
CA GLU A 66 -3.55 -2.43 18.47
C GLU A 66 -4.84 -2.08 17.72
N THR A 67 -5.92 -2.74 18.13
CA THR A 67 -7.29 -2.33 17.84
C THR A 67 -7.44 -0.87 18.28
N ASN A 68 -7.21 0.06 17.36
CA ASN A 68 -7.66 1.44 17.45
C ASN A 68 -8.24 1.80 16.09
N TRP A 69 -9.42 1.23 15.86
CA TRP A 69 -10.49 1.85 15.10
C TRP A 69 -10.74 3.23 15.73
N VAL A 70 -10.16 4.28 15.15
CA VAL A 70 -10.59 5.64 15.47
C VAL A 70 -11.87 5.84 14.68
N GLY A 71 -12.98 5.44 15.31
CA GLY A 71 -14.31 5.73 14.82
C GLY A 71 -14.39 7.23 14.54
N GLU A 72 -14.95 7.53 13.39
CA GLU A 72 -15.35 8.88 13.02
C GLU A 72 -16.11 9.51 14.19
N GLU A 73 -15.57 10.58 14.79
CA GLU A 73 -16.39 11.53 15.51
C GLU A 73 -15.93 12.94 15.13
N GLN A 74 -16.27 13.34 13.90
CA GLN A 74 -16.39 14.75 13.56
C GLN A 74 -17.83 15.17 13.81
N THR A 75 -18.09 15.82 14.95
CA THR A 75 -18.95 17.00 15.09
C THR A 75 -19.35 17.20 16.55
N TYR A 76 -19.02 18.36 17.10
CA TYR A 76 -19.92 19.07 18.00
C TYR A 76 -20.03 20.51 17.48
N PHE A 77 -21.26 20.92 17.17
CA PHE A 77 -21.67 22.28 16.83
C PHE A 77 -21.64 23.19 18.07
#